data_AF-A0A7C1H7Z6-F1
#
_entry.id   AF-A0A7C1H7Z6-F1
#
_cell.length_a   1.000
_cell.length_b   1.000
_cell.length_c   1.000
_cell.angle_alpha   90.00
_cell.angle_beta   90.00
_cell.angle_gamma   90.00
#
_symmetry.space_group_name_H-M   'P 1'
#
loop_
_entity.id
_entity.type
_entity.pdbx_description
1 polymer ?
#
loop_
_entity_poly.entity_id
_entity_poly.type
_entity_poly.pdbx_seq_one_letter_code
_entity_poly.pdbx_strand_id
1 'polypeptide(L)'
;MTIIILVILNIILIAVILLMVLRGGKKSPLFSDLEDMELIEFQHNLRELIDELNRVSETGIKNMDIKKTETQEVLKQAEMKIKELKYLIERNRISRPAGAAENTRGSVINPPAGAEENLFPPLARKNPPISNPVISDRKPAPKFSINEKEPEPAGGAESKAGEKYGHINNLLKGGMDIAEIAKVTGMSRGEIELIRNIKKG
;
A
#
# COMPACT_ATOMS: atom_id res chain seq x y z
N MET A 1 29.09 31.48 -63.09
CA MET A 1 29.24 30.07 -63.52
C MET A 1 29.04 29.08 -62.38
N THR A 2 29.66 29.26 -61.21
CA THR A 2 29.53 28.37 -60.05
C THR A 2 28.09 28.14 -59.57
N ILE A 3 27.28 29.20 -59.51
CA ILE A 3 25.86 29.11 -59.09
C ILE A 3 25.03 28.26 -60.06
N ILE A 4 25.27 28.39 -61.37
CA ILE A 4 24.55 27.63 -62.41
C ILE A 4 24.88 26.13 -62.29
N ILE A 5 26.14 25.80 -62.01
CA ILE A 5 26.59 24.41 -61.80
C ILE A 5 25.90 23.80 -60.57
N LEU A 6 25.77 24.55 -59.47
CA LEU A 6 25.07 24.09 -58.26
C LEU A 6 23.59 23.80 -58.52
N VAL A 7 22.92 24.64 -59.31
CA VAL A 7 21.50 24.43 -59.67
C VAL A 7 21.33 23.18 -60.51
N ILE A 8 22.19 22.96 -61.52
CA ILE A 8 22.13 21.76 -62.37
C ILE A 8 22.39 20.49 -61.57
N LEU A 9 23.38 20.51 -60.67
CA LEU A 9 23.70 19.37 -59.81
C LEU A 9 22.51 18.97 -58.93
N ASN A 10 21.79 19.97 -58.39
CA ASN A 10 20.64 19.73 -57.53
C ASN A 10 19.46 19.13 -58.32
N ILE A 11 19.23 19.59 -59.55
CA ILE A 11 18.21 19.03 -60.44
C ILE A 11 18.52 17.55 -60.77
N ILE A 12 19.79 17.23 -61.05
CA ILE A 12 20.22 15.84 -61.30
C ILE A 12 19.99 14.97 -60.07
N LEU A 13 20.32 15.48 -58.88
CA LEU A 13 20.10 14.76 -57.62
C LEU A 13 18.62 14.42 -57.42
N ILE A 14 17.74 15.40 -57.62
CA ILE A 14 16.28 15.22 -57.54
C ILE A 14 15.81 14.20 -58.57
N ALA A 15 16.31 14.26 -59.81
CA ALA A 15 15.96 13.32 -60.87
C ALA A 15 16.40 11.88 -60.54
N VAL A 16 17.59 11.70 -59.94
CA VAL A 16 18.08 10.37 -59.51
C VAL A 16 17.23 9.81 -58.37
N ILE A 17 16.87 10.64 -57.39
CA ILE A 17 15.97 10.24 -56.29
C ILE A 17 14.60 9.85 -56.85
N LEU A 18 14.04 10.67 -57.75
CA LEU A 18 12.77 10.38 -58.41
C LEU A 18 12.83 9.06 -59.20
N LEU A 19 13.95 8.83 -59.90
CA LEU A 19 14.17 7.62 -60.67
C LEU A 19 14.35 6.39 -59.78
N MET A 20 15.00 6.51 -58.60
CA MET A 20 15.07 5.43 -57.61
C MET A 20 13.70 5.10 -57.03
N VAL A 21 12.88 6.11 -56.72
CA VAL A 21 11.51 5.90 -56.21
C VAL A 21 10.63 5.25 -57.26
N LEU A 22 10.73 5.67 -58.52
CA LEU A 22 9.98 5.09 -59.64
C LEU A 22 10.48 3.70 -60.04
N ARG A 23 11.77 3.42 -59.86
CA ARG A 23 12.33 2.06 -59.94
C ARG A 23 12.05 1.23 -58.69
N GLY A 24 11.20 1.72 -57.79
CA GLY A 24 10.65 1.04 -56.61
C GLY A 24 10.72 -0.47 -56.80
N GLY A 25 11.68 -1.05 -56.08
CA GLY A 25 12.25 -2.34 -56.39
C GLY A 25 11.16 -3.38 -56.62
N LYS A 26 11.40 -4.26 -57.60
CA LYS A 26 10.73 -5.55 -57.66
C LYS A 26 11.03 -6.27 -56.34
N LYS A 27 10.21 -6.03 -55.32
CA LYS A 27 10.19 -6.82 -54.10
C LYS A 27 9.88 -8.23 -54.58
N SER A 28 10.82 -9.14 -54.35
CA SER A 28 10.65 -10.54 -54.67
C SER A 28 9.39 -11.06 -53.97
N PRO A 29 8.53 -11.84 -54.64
CA PRO A 29 7.24 -12.28 -54.09
C PRO A 29 7.39 -13.03 -52.76
N LEU A 30 8.53 -13.69 -52.54
CA LEU A 30 8.86 -14.38 -51.30
C LEU A 30 9.00 -13.48 -50.07
N PHE A 31 9.36 -12.20 -50.23
CA PHE A 31 9.44 -11.26 -49.10
C PHE A 31 8.08 -10.67 -48.74
N SER A 32 7.14 -10.53 -49.69
CA SER A 32 5.78 -10.08 -49.39
C SER A 32 4.99 -11.11 -48.60
N ASP A 33 5.10 -12.40 -48.94
CA ASP A 33 4.36 -13.45 -48.21
C ASP A 33 4.86 -13.64 -46.77
N LEU A 34 6.16 -13.45 -46.51
CA LEU A 34 6.70 -13.48 -45.15
C LEU A 34 6.27 -12.24 -44.33
N GLU A 35 6.30 -11.06 -44.96
CA GLU A 35 5.91 -9.80 -44.31
C GLU A 35 4.40 -9.82 -43.98
N ASP A 36 3.56 -10.37 -44.85
CA ASP A 36 2.13 -10.57 -44.60
C ASP A 36 1.85 -11.62 -43.51
N MET A 37 2.64 -12.70 -43.44
CA MET A 37 2.53 -13.72 -42.38
C MET A 37 2.88 -13.14 -41.00
N GLU A 38 3.98 -12.38 -40.90
CA GLU A 38 4.37 -11.69 -39.67
C GLU A 38 3.32 -10.64 -39.26
N LEU A 39 2.72 -9.96 -40.23
CA LEU A 39 1.66 -8.98 -39.96
C LEU A 39 0.40 -9.66 -39.42
N ILE A 40 0.05 -10.84 -39.93
CA ILE A 40 -1.09 -11.63 -39.42
C ILE A 40 -0.84 -12.10 -37.99
N GLU A 41 0.36 -12.59 -37.69
CA GLU A 41 0.72 -13.01 -36.32
C GLU A 41 0.72 -11.83 -35.36
N PHE A 42 1.27 -10.68 -35.78
CA PHE A 42 1.22 -9.46 -35.00
C PHE A 42 -0.22 -8.97 -34.75
N GLN A 43 -1.09 -9.01 -35.77
CA GLN A 43 -2.50 -8.67 -35.62
C GLN A 43 -3.22 -9.64 -34.68
N HIS A 44 -2.90 -10.92 -34.72
CA HIS A 44 -3.45 -11.92 -33.82
C HIS A 44 -3.05 -11.63 -32.37
N ASN A 45 -1.75 -11.38 -32.13
CA ASN A 45 -1.22 -11.02 -30.82
C ASN A 45 -1.85 -9.74 -30.26
N LEU A 46 -2.06 -8.73 -31.12
CA LEU A 46 -2.77 -7.50 -30.73
C LEU A 46 -4.22 -7.77 -30.34
N ARG A 47 -4.90 -8.67 -31.04
CA ARG A 47 -6.28 -9.03 -30.75
C ARG A 47 -6.40 -9.76 -29.42
N GLU A 48 -5.50 -10.71 -29.17
CA GLU A 48 -5.42 -11.42 -27.89
C GLU A 48 -5.10 -10.46 -26.74
N LEU A 49 -4.18 -9.53 -26.94
CA LEU A 49 -3.86 -8.49 -25.96
C LEU A 49 -5.07 -7.60 -25.65
N ILE A 50 -5.84 -7.21 -26.67
CA ILE A 50 -7.07 -6.40 -26.49
C ILE A 50 -8.11 -7.19 -25.71
N ASP A 51 -8.30 -8.47 -26.01
CA ASP A 51 -9.25 -9.33 -25.32
C ASP A 51 -8.84 -9.55 -23.85
N GLU A 52 -7.55 -9.75 -23.58
CA GLU A 52 -7.02 -9.86 -22.24
C GLU A 52 -7.16 -8.55 -21.46
N LEU A 53 -6.87 -7.40 -22.09
CA LEU A 53 -7.07 -6.08 -21.50
C LEU A 53 -8.53 -5.84 -21.13
N ASN A 54 -9.47 -6.19 -22.02
CA ASN A 54 -10.89 -6.09 -21.76
C ASN A 54 -11.31 -6.99 -20.60
N ARG A 55 -10.82 -8.23 -20.56
CA ARG A 55 -11.10 -9.17 -19.46
C ARG A 55 -10.56 -8.68 -18.11
N VAL A 56 -9.35 -8.13 -18.10
CA VAL A 56 -8.74 -7.54 -16.90
C VAL A 56 -9.53 -6.31 -16.47
N SER A 57 -9.94 -5.46 -17.41
CA SER A 57 -10.76 -4.28 -17.14
C SER A 57 -12.11 -4.65 -16.53
N GLU A 58 -12.84 -5.61 -17.11
CA GLU A 58 -14.10 -6.10 -16.57
C GLU A 58 -13.95 -6.70 -15.17
N THR A 59 -12.88 -7.47 -14.94
CA THR A 59 -12.58 -8.03 -13.62
C THR A 59 -12.26 -6.92 -12.61
N GLY A 60 -11.51 -5.91 -13.05
CA GLY A 60 -11.20 -4.72 -12.26
C GLY A 60 -12.45 -3.94 -11.86
N ILE A 61 -13.36 -3.70 -12.81
CA ILE A 61 -14.64 -3.02 -12.57
C ILE A 61 -15.49 -3.81 -11.56
N LYS A 62 -15.65 -5.13 -11.76
CA LYS A 62 -16.39 -5.99 -10.83
C LYS A 62 -15.81 -5.96 -9.41
N ASN A 63 -14.49 -6.06 -9.29
CA ASN A 63 -13.82 -5.99 -7.99
C ASN A 63 -14.00 -4.62 -7.33
N MET A 64 -13.98 -3.53 -8.11
CA MET A 64 -14.20 -2.18 -7.60
C MET A 64 -15.64 -2.02 -7.09
N ASP A 65 -16.64 -2.54 -7.81
CA ASP A 65 -18.04 -2.50 -7.38
C ASP A 65 -18.25 -3.31 -6.10
N ILE A 66 -17.67 -4.51 -6.00
CA ILE A 66 -17.71 -5.32 -4.78
C ILE A 66 -17.12 -4.54 -3.60
N LYS A 67 -15.89 -4.02 -3.74
CA LYS A 67 -15.24 -3.24 -2.67
C LYS A 67 -16.01 -1.97 -2.31
N LYS A 68 -16.64 -1.32 -3.29
CA LYS A 68 -17.49 -0.16 -3.06
C LYS A 68 -18.70 -0.53 -2.21
N THR A 69 -19.35 -1.65 -2.49
CA THR A 69 -20.48 -2.14 -1.69
C THR A 69 -20.07 -2.54 -0.27
N GLU A 70 -18.95 -3.26 -0.10
CA GLU A 70 -18.40 -3.62 1.21
C GLU A 70 -18.07 -2.37 2.05
N THR A 71 -17.40 -1.39 1.45
CA THR A 71 -17.08 -0.12 2.11
C THR A 71 -18.35 0.63 2.53
N GLN A 72 -19.37 0.64 1.66
CA GLN A 72 -20.64 1.29 1.98
C GLN A 72 -21.39 0.58 3.11
N GLU A 73 -21.30 -0.74 3.20
CA GLU A 73 -21.87 -1.51 4.30
C GLU A 73 -21.16 -1.23 5.63
N VAL A 74 -19.81 -1.26 5.62
CA VAL A 74 -19.00 -0.90 6.80
C VAL A 74 -19.32 0.51 7.28
N LEU A 75 -19.49 1.46 6.34
CA LEU A 75 -19.86 2.83 6.67
C LEU A 75 -21.23 2.89 7.37
N LYS A 76 -22.25 2.20 6.84
CA LYS A 76 -23.57 2.12 7.47
C LYS A 76 -23.50 1.51 8.88
N GLN A 77 -22.71 0.45 9.06
CA GLN A 77 -22.51 -0.17 10.37
C GLN A 77 -21.82 0.79 11.36
N ALA A 78 -20.81 1.53 10.90
CA ALA A 78 -20.14 2.54 11.71
C ALA A 78 -21.09 3.66 12.12
N GLU A 79 -21.93 4.16 11.20
CA GLU A 79 -22.95 5.17 11.49
C GLU A 79 -23.97 4.70 12.54
N MET A 80 -24.43 3.44 12.44
CA MET A 80 -25.32 2.85 13.44
C MET A 80 -24.67 2.80 14.82
N LYS A 81 -23.42 2.34 14.91
CA LYS A 81 -22.66 2.31 16.18
C LYS A 81 -22.43 3.69 16.75
N ILE A 82 -22.13 4.69 15.91
CA ILE A 82 -22.00 6.10 16.34
C ILE A 82 -23.33 6.60 16.90
N LYS A 83 -24.46 6.28 16.26
CA LYS A 83 -25.79 6.68 16.73
C LYS A 83 -26.13 6.04 18.08
N GLU A 84 -25.82 4.76 18.25
CA GLU A 84 -25.98 4.04 19.51
C GLU A 84 -25.10 4.65 20.62
N LEU A 85 -23.82 4.89 20.35
CA LEU A 85 -22.91 5.54 21.30
C LEU A 85 -23.41 6.93 21.70
N LYS A 86 -23.88 7.75 20.74
CA LYS A 86 -24.48 9.05 21.02
C LYS A 86 -25.70 8.92 21.94
N TYR A 87 -26.57 7.94 21.68
CA TYR A 87 -27.73 7.69 22.54
C TYR A 87 -27.32 7.28 23.96
N LEU A 88 -26.33 6.39 24.11
CA LEU A 88 -25.82 5.95 25.40
C LEU A 88 -25.15 7.09 26.19
N ILE A 89 -24.43 7.98 25.51
CA ILE A 89 -23.83 9.18 26.13
C ILE A 89 -24.92 10.10 26.65
N GLU A 90 -25.95 10.39 25.84
CA GLU A 90 -27.04 11.28 26.25
C GLU A 90 -27.84 10.71 27.42
N ARG A 91 -28.13 9.40 27.40
CA ARG A 91 -28.77 8.69 28.51
C ARG A 91 -27.94 8.76 29.81
N ASN A 92 -26.63 8.55 29.71
CA ASN A 92 -25.74 8.64 30.88
C ASN A 92 -25.59 10.06 31.40
N ARG A 93 -25.64 11.07 30.52
CA ARG A 93 -25.60 12.49 30.91
C ARG A 93 -26.82 12.88 31.75
N ILE A 94 -28.01 12.39 31.39
CA ILE A 94 -29.26 12.64 32.14
C ILE A 94 -29.26 11.89 33.48
N SER A 95 -28.60 10.73 33.57
CA SER A 95 -28.56 9.90 34.78
C SER A 95 -27.51 10.33 35.81
N ARG A 96 -26.70 11.36 35.53
CA ARG A 96 -25.82 11.99 36.51
C ARG A 96 -26.58 13.11 37.22
N PRO A 97 -26.98 12.95 38.50
CA PRO A 97 -27.54 14.06 39.25
C PRO A 97 -26.51 15.19 39.33
N ALA A 98 -26.97 16.43 39.20
CA ALA A 98 -26.21 17.67 39.08
C ALA A 98 -25.27 18.02 40.26
N GLY A 99 -24.96 17.08 41.16
CA GLY A 99 -24.14 17.30 42.35
C GLY A 99 -22.64 17.02 42.19
N ALA A 100 -22.17 16.53 41.04
CA ALA A 100 -20.75 16.19 40.86
C ALA A 100 -19.90 17.30 40.19
N ALA A 101 -20.50 18.42 39.81
CA ALA A 101 -19.81 19.53 39.14
C ALA A 101 -19.48 20.72 40.07
N GLU A 102 -19.81 20.64 41.37
CA GLU A 102 -19.68 21.76 42.30
C GLU A 102 -18.36 21.79 43.08
N ASN A 103 -17.52 20.75 43.01
CA ASN A 103 -16.24 20.70 43.75
C ASN A 103 -15.02 21.21 42.97
N THR A 104 -15.19 21.96 41.87
CA THR A 104 -14.06 22.45 41.06
C THR A 104 -14.16 23.92 40.68
N ARG A 105 -14.76 24.76 41.53
CA ARG A 105 -14.90 26.20 41.23
C ARG A 105 -14.58 27.19 42.36
N GLY A 106 -14.03 26.75 43.49
CA GLY A 106 -13.75 27.63 44.62
C GLY A 106 -12.31 27.56 45.13
N SER A 107 -11.36 28.16 44.41
CA SER A 107 -10.14 28.69 45.05
C SER A 107 -9.55 29.78 44.16
N VAL A 108 -10.24 30.92 44.11
CA VAL A 108 -9.65 32.20 43.69
C VAL A 108 -9.32 32.93 44.99
N ILE A 109 -8.05 32.87 45.39
CA ILE A 109 -7.48 33.79 46.38
C ILE A 109 -6.34 34.51 45.66
N ASN A 110 -6.42 35.83 45.66
CA ASN A 110 -5.54 36.78 44.98
C ASN A 110 -4.03 36.53 45.21
N PRO A 111 -3.16 36.81 44.23
CA PRO A 111 -1.71 36.77 44.44
C PRO A 111 -1.20 38.11 45.00
N PRO A 112 -0.38 38.14 46.07
CA PRO A 112 0.60 39.19 46.25
C PRO A 112 1.94 38.78 45.63
N ALA A 113 2.62 39.80 45.12
CA ALA A 113 3.84 39.71 44.34
C ALA A 113 5.04 39.12 45.11
N GLY A 114 5.88 38.39 44.37
CA GLY A 114 7.32 38.29 44.60
C GLY A 114 7.77 37.50 45.82
N ALA A 115 8.01 36.20 45.63
CA ALA A 115 9.11 35.48 46.29
C ALA A 115 9.32 34.15 45.56
N GLU A 116 10.37 34.11 44.74
CA GLU A 116 10.86 32.86 44.18
C GLU A 116 11.51 31.99 45.27
N GLU A 117 11.44 30.70 44.98
CA GLU A 117 12.43 29.67 45.27
C GLU A 117 12.54 29.05 46.67
N ASN A 118 12.47 27.72 46.63
CA ASN A 118 12.83 26.74 47.65
C ASN A 118 11.84 26.58 48.80
N LEU A 119 11.15 25.43 48.83
CA LEU A 119 11.11 24.51 49.96
C LEU A 119 10.05 23.42 49.70
N PHE A 120 10.51 22.23 49.31
CA PHE A 120 9.72 20.99 49.38
C PHE A 120 9.25 20.75 50.84
N PRO A 121 7.99 20.35 51.09
CA PRO A 121 7.60 19.74 52.37
C PRO A 121 7.78 18.20 52.37
N PRO A 122 7.97 17.58 53.54
CA PRO A 122 8.55 16.24 53.68
C PRO A 122 7.52 15.12 53.45
N LEU A 123 7.93 14.08 52.72
CA LEU A 123 7.16 12.83 52.59
C LEU A 123 7.29 11.98 53.87
N ALA A 124 6.25 11.99 54.70
CA ALA A 124 6.08 11.05 55.81
C ALA A 124 5.84 9.63 55.26
N ARG A 125 6.86 8.78 55.32
CA ARG A 125 6.78 7.33 55.11
C ARG A 125 5.94 6.68 56.21
N LYS A 126 4.91 5.92 55.83
CA LYS A 126 4.30 4.89 56.67
C LYS A 126 4.07 3.63 55.82
N ASN A 127 5.04 2.72 55.81
CA ASN A 127 4.84 1.36 55.31
C ASN A 127 4.09 0.53 56.36
N PRO A 128 3.19 -0.37 55.94
CA PRO A 128 3.24 -1.75 56.43
C PRO A 128 2.97 -2.77 55.29
N PRO A 129 3.06 -4.09 55.56
CA PRO A 129 4.12 -4.97 55.09
C PRO A 129 3.76 -5.73 53.80
N ILE A 130 4.79 -6.18 53.10
CA ILE A 130 4.71 -7.10 51.97
C ILE A 130 4.21 -8.46 52.48
N SER A 131 3.03 -8.87 52.01
CA SER A 131 2.58 -10.25 52.02
C SER A 131 2.07 -10.56 50.61
N ASN A 132 2.84 -11.37 49.87
CA ASN A 132 2.30 -12.06 48.69
C ASN A 132 1.25 -13.05 49.18
N PRO A 133 0.10 -13.19 48.49
CA PRO A 133 0.04 -14.23 47.48
C PRO A 133 -0.93 -13.99 46.29
N VAL A 134 -0.63 -14.70 45.21
CA VAL A 134 -1.57 -15.36 44.27
C VAL A 134 -2.33 -14.50 43.25
N ILE A 135 -2.01 -14.85 42.00
CA ILE A 135 -2.67 -14.62 40.73
C ILE A 135 -4.21 -14.55 40.85
N SER A 136 -4.80 -13.44 40.46
CA SER A 136 -6.18 -13.43 39.94
C SER A 136 -6.44 -12.14 39.14
N ASP A 137 -6.56 -12.34 37.83
CA ASP A 137 -7.46 -11.66 36.89
C ASP A 137 -7.84 -10.19 37.17
N ARG A 138 -7.04 -9.27 36.64
CA ARG A 138 -7.52 -7.94 36.27
C ARG A 138 -7.30 -7.69 34.79
N LYS A 139 -8.41 -7.78 34.05
CA LYS A 139 -8.57 -7.36 32.65
C LYS A 139 -8.04 -5.91 32.48
N PRO A 140 -7.09 -5.67 31.56
CA PRO A 140 -6.76 -4.31 31.14
C PRO A 140 -7.84 -3.76 30.19
N ALA A 141 -8.07 -2.45 30.31
CA ALA A 141 -8.98 -1.64 29.49
C ALA A 141 -8.71 -1.78 27.97
N PRO A 142 -9.73 -1.59 27.11
CA PRO A 142 -9.63 -1.87 25.69
C PRO A 142 -8.73 -0.87 25.00
N LYS A 143 -7.55 -1.32 24.59
CA LYS A 143 -6.77 -0.66 23.54
C LYS A 143 -7.33 -1.12 22.20
N PHE A 144 -7.66 -0.17 21.34
CA PHE A 144 -8.10 -0.41 19.97
C PHE A 144 -7.11 -1.34 19.28
N SER A 145 -7.58 -2.57 19.05
CA SER A 145 -6.87 -3.62 18.33
C SER A 145 -7.60 -3.74 17.00
N ILE A 146 -7.00 -3.27 15.90
CA ILE A 146 -7.36 -3.78 14.59
C ILE A 146 -6.73 -5.16 14.55
N ASN A 147 -7.51 -6.15 14.98
CA ASN A 147 -7.18 -7.55 14.91
C ASN A 147 -8.20 -8.17 13.94
N GLU A 148 -7.75 -8.38 12.72
CA GLU A 148 -8.44 -9.24 11.76
C GLU A 148 -8.17 -10.67 12.23
N LYS A 149 -9.17 -11.26 12.89
CA LYS A 149 -9.21 -12.64 13.40
C LYS A 149 -9.96 -13.46 12.34
N GLU A 150 -9.26 -14.25 11.53
CA GLU A 150 -8.94 -15.68 11.75
C GLU A 150 -10.14 -16.60 11.45
N PRO A 151 -10.05 -17.46 10.41
CA PRO A 151 -10.81 -18.70 10.36
C PRO A 151 -10.03 -19.79 11.12
N GLU A 152 -10.57 -20.25 12.25
CA GLU A 152 -10.14 -21.50 12.90
C GLU A 152 -11.08 -22.66 12.49
N PRO A 153 -10.65 -23.93 12.42
CA PRO A 153 -9.29 -24.47 12.57
C PRO A 153 -8.88 -25.37 11.39
N ALA A 154 -7.78 -25.04 10.73
CA ALA A 154 -6.94 -26.03 10.05
C ALA A 154 -5.51 -25.71 10.45
N GLY A 155 -4.96 -26.53 11.34
CA GLY A 155 -3.78 -26.25 12.15
C GLY A 155 -2.59 -25.59 11.45
N GLY A 156 -1.96 -24.66 12.17
CA GLY A 156 -0.54 -24.32 12.04
C GLY A 156 -0.21 -23.23 11.02
N ALA A 157 -0.48 -21.96 11.34
CA ALA A 157 -0.08 -20.81 10.51
C ALA A 157 0.88 -19.83 11.19
N GLU A 158 1.49 -20.16 12.35
CA GLU A 158 2.51 -19.30 12.98
C GLU A 158 3.94 -19.46 12.42
N SER A 159 4.18 -20.31 11.41
CA SER A 159 5.55 -20.53 10.88
C SER A 159 5.84 -19.88 9.52
N LYS A 160 4.83 -19.49 8.74
CA LYS A 160 5.02 -19.23 7.30
C LYS A 160 5.67 -17.89 6.95
N ALA A 161 5.52 -16.85 7.77
CA ALA A 161 6.12 -15.54 7.47
C ALA A 161 7.64 -15.55 7.74
N GLY A 162 8.06 -16.03 8.91
CA GLY A 162 9.47 -16.15 9.27
C GLY A 162 10.27 -17.06 8.34
N GLU A 163 9.68 -18.18 7.91
CA GLU A 163 10.27 -19.10 6.94
C GLU A 163 10.49 -18.45 5.58
N LYS A 164 9.52 -17.64 5.10
CA LYS A 164 9.65 -16.90 3.83
C LYS A 164 10.81 -15.91 3.87
N TYR A 165 10.95 -15.14 4.94
CA TYR A 165 12.08 -14.21 5.11
C TYR A 165 13.42 -14.93 5.22
N GLY A 166 13.46 -16.06 5.95
CA GLY A 166 14.64 -16.91 6.05
C GLY A 166 15.06 -17.49 4.70
N HIS A 167 14.10 -17.95 3.90
CA HIS A 167 14.34 -18.50 2.57
C HIS A 167 14.94 -17.47 1.62
N ILE A 168 14.40 -16.25 1.56
CA ILE A 168 14.91 -15.16 0.71
C ILE A 168 16.31 -14.74 1.13
N ASN A 169 16.58 -14.64 2.44
CA ASN A 169 17.91 -14.30 2.96
C ASN A 169 18.94 -15.39 2.62
N ASN A 170 18.54 -16.66 2.57
CA ASN A 170 19.40 -17.75 2.14
C ASN A 170 19.70 -17.71 0.63
N LEU A 171 18.70 -17.38 -0.20
CA LEU A 171 18.90 -17.18 -1.65
C LEU A 171 19.81 -15.97 -1.95
N LEU A 172 19.63 -14.86 -1.21
CA LEU A 172 20.50 -13.68 -1.31
C LEU A 172 21.95 -13.98 -0.88
N LYS A 173 22.14 -14.79 0.18
CA LYS A 173 23.48 -15.25 0.60
C LYS A 173 24.13 -16.19 -0.42
N GLY A 174 23.32 -16.93 -1.18
CA GLY A 174 23.77 -17.78 -2.29
C GLY A 174 24.22 -17.01 -3.53
N GLY A 175 24.12 -15.68 -3.54
CA GLY A 175 24.54 -14.83 -4.67
C GLY A 175 23.52 -14.75 -5.81
N MET A 176 22.28 -15.22 -5.58
CA MET A 176 21.20 -15.18 -6.57
C MET A 176 20.70 -13.75 -6.77
N ASP A 177 20.45 -13.35 -8.02
CA ASP A 177 19.97 -12.00 -8.33
C ASP A 177 18.50 -11.81 -7.90
N ILE A 178 18.15 -10.56 -7.58
CA ILE A 178 16.81 -10.18 -7.11
C ILE A 178 15.73 -10.56 -8.13
N ALA A 179 16.03 -10.46 -9.44
CA ALA A 179 15.10 -10.84 -10.50
C ALA A 179 14.85 -12.36 -10.56
N GLU A 180 15.85 -13.17 -10.20
CA GLU A 180 15.73 -14.63 -10.16
C GLU A 180 14.97 -15.07 -8.90
N ILE A 181 15.25 -14.45 -7.76
CA ILE A 181 14.51 -14.70 -6.51
C ILE A 181 13.02 -14.39 -6.71
N ALA A 182 12.68 -13.28 -7.37
CA ALA A 182 11.29 -12.91 -7.67
C ALA A 182 10.55 -13.99 -8.49
N LYS A 183 11.23 -14.60 -9.46
CA LYS A 183 10.67 -15.69 -10.27
C LYS A 183 10.45 -16.97 -9.47
N VAL A 184 11.38 -17.29 -8.57
CA VAL A 184 11.34 -18.54 -7.78
C VAL A 184 10.37 -18.45 -6.59
N THR A 185 10.30 -17.29 -5.94
CA THR A 185 9.47 -17.10 -4.74
C THR A 185 8.09 -16.50 -5.05
N GLY A 186 7.87 -16.02 -6.27
CA GLY A 186 6.64 -15.35 -6.67
C GLY A 186 6.44 -13.98 -6.00
N MET A 187 7.50 -13.40 -5.44
CA MET A 187 7.47 -12.11 -4.74
C MET A 187 7.85 -10.95 -5.66
N SER A 188 7.33 -9.78 -5.35
CA SER A 188 7.68 -8.56 -6.08
C SER A 188 9.11 -8.14 -5.80
N ARG A 189 9.73 -7.47 -6.78
CA ARG A 189 11.10 -6.95 -6.66
C ARG A 189 11.27 -6.03 -5.46
N GLY A 190 10.25 -5.21 -5.18
CA GLY A 190 10.23 -4.28 -4.04
C GLY A 190 10.18 -4.98 -2.68
N GLU A 191 9.43 -6.08 -2.55
CA GLU A 191 9.39 -6.87 -1.30
C GLU A 191 10.75 -7.49 -1.00
N ILE A 192 11.45 -8.01 -2.00
CA ILE A 192 12.78 -8.62 -1.85
C ILE A 192 13.82 -7.55 -1.47
N GLU A 193 13.75 -6.35 -2.06
CA GLU A 193 14.60 -5.22 -1.71
C GLU A 193 14.37 -4.74 -0.26
N LEU A 194 13.12 -4.73 0.20
CA LEU A 194 12.79 -4.39 1.58
C LEU A 194 13.49 -5.36 2.55
N ILE A 195 13.39 -6.66 2.27
CA ILE A 195 13.97 -7.73 3.10
C ILE A 195 15.50 -7.64 3.12
N ARG A 196 16.11 -7.27 1.99
CA ARG A 196 17.56 -7.04 1.90
C ARG A 196 18.01 -5.88 2.79
N ASN A 197 17.23 -4.81 2.88
CA ASN A 197 17.59 -3.59 3.62
C ASN A 197 17.35 -3.68 5.12
N ILE A 198 16.36 -4.48 5.57
CA ILE A 198 16.05 -4.65 7.01
C ILE A 198 17.23 -5.26 7.79
N LYS A 199 18.13 -6.00 7.14
CA LYS A 199 19.30 -6.62 7.78
C LYS A 199 20.53 -5.70 7.87
N LYS A 200 20.52 -4.54 7.20
CA LYS A 200 21.65 -3.60 7.18
C LYS A 200 21.52 -2.45 8.19
N GLY A 201 20.40 -2.35 8.89
CA GLY A 201 20.20 -1.44 10.04
C GLY A 201 20.34 -2.21 11.34
#